data_AF-A0AAD5DCV5-F1
#
_entry.id   AF-A0AAD5DCV5-F1
#
_cell.length_a   1.000
_cell.length_b   1.000
_cell.length_c   1.000
_cell.angle_alpha   90.00
_cell.angle_beta   90.00
_cell.angle_gamma   90.00
#
_symmetry.space_group_name_H-M   'P 1'
#
loop_
_entity.id
_entity.type
_entity.pdbx_description
1 polymer ?
#
loop_
_entity_poly.entity_id
_entity_poly.type
_entity_poly.pdbx_seq_one_letter_code
_entity_poly.pdbx_strand_id
1 'polypeptide(L)'
;MLSDEPPEVGSIHRGRVVSVRPFGVFVELPGRRKQAMIHHSQIDEGVHFGRDDDDESKVKAMEFFCPRGEQVWVKILEVRQEGPGNFKLAASRRAVDQDSGADLDPDNLLAQARGGPGGGGGGGGGRDSDEPPELHSIHRAAVQSVRPFGVFVKLDGYRKYGLVHFSQISDHLSFSRDDPDEVKVTEIGEILSVGDPVWVKVVDLSFDDRGPKIGCSIKHVSQSDGTDLDPANTKYRPRGEGGGGPQWCA
;
A
#
# COMPACT_ATOMS: atom_id res chain seq x y z
N MET A 1 -8.93 -27.46 -27.81
CA MET A 1 -7.50 -27.50 -27.46
C MET A 1 -7.22 -26.30 -26.59
N LEU A 2 -6.53 -26.47 -25.46
CA LEU A 2 -6.19 -25.35 -24.56
C LEU A 2 -4.83 -24.78 -24.99
N SER A 3 -4.75 -23.47 -25.18
CA SER A 3 -3.50 -22.77 -25.53
C SER A 3 -2.62 -22.55 -24.30
N ASP A 4 -1.31 -22.75 -24.47
CA ASP A 4 -0.26 -22.39 -23.50
C ASP A 4 0.25 -20.95 -23.67
N GLU A 5 -0.26 -20.22 -24.67
CA GLU A 5 0.13 -18.84 -24.88
C GLU A 5 -0.62 -17.90 -23.92
N PRO A 6 0.10 -16.96 -23.27
CA PRO A 6 -0.55 -15.99 -22.43
C PRO A 6 -1.50 -15.08 -23.24
N PRO A 7 -2.59 -14.57 -22.62
CA PRO A 7 -3.40 -13.51 -23.22
C PRO A 7 -2.59 -12.24 -23.43
N GLU A 8 -3.03 -11.40 -24.36
CA GLU A 8 -2.56 -10.03 -24.43
C GLU A 8 -3.01 -9.24 -23.19
N VAL A 9 -2.11 -8.43 -22.64
CA VAL A 9 -2.44 -7.47 -21.59
C VAL A 9 -3.47 -6.48 -22.16
N GLY A 10 -4.49 -6.17 -21.36
CA GLY A 10 -5.64 -5.36 -21.74
C GLY A 10 -6.80 -6.16 -22.35
N SER A 11 -6.58 -7.43 -22.72
CA SER A 11 -7.67 -8.23 -23.30
C SER A 11 -8.74 -8.58 -22.27
N ILE A 12 -10.00 -8.56 -22.71
CA ILE A 12 -11.18 -8.84 -21.89
C ILE A 12 -11.71 -10.24 -22.22
N HIS A 13 -12.00 -11.01 -21.18
CA HIS A 13 -12.48 -12.39 -21.29
C HIS A 13 -13.67 -12.61 -20.37
N ARG A 14 -14.64 -13.41 -20.84
CA ARG A 14 -15.69 -13.95 -19.97
C ARG A 14 -15.24 -15.30 -19.44
N GLY A 15 -14.82 -15.33 -18.19
CA GLY A 15 -14.24 -16.52 -17.57
C GLY A 15 -15.13 -17.10 -16.46
N ARG A 16 -14.87 -18.35 -16.09
CA ARG A 16 -15.61 -19.05 -15.03
C ARG A 16 -14.85 -19.05 -13.72
N VAL A 17 -15.49 -18.66 -12.62
CA VAL A 17 -14.89 -18.72 -11.28
C VAL A 17 -14.66 -20.19 -10.89
N VAL A 18 -13.42 -20.58 -10.63
CA VAL A 18 -13.06 -21.95 -10.25
C VAL A 18 -12.92 -22.09 -8.74
N SER A 19 -12.29 -21.11 -8.09
CA SER A 19 -12.06 -21.10 -6.66
C SER A 19 -11.92 -19.68 -6.12
N VAL A 20 -12.32 -19.49 -4.87
CA VAL A 20 -12.14 -18.26 -4.11
C VAL A 20 -11.18 -18.56 -2.96
N ARG A 21 -10.19 -17.70 -2.76
CA ARG A 21 -9.22 -17.78 -1.67
C ARG A 21 -9.17 -16.44 -0.94
N PRO A 22 -8.67 -16.37 0.31
CA PRO A 22 -8.67 -15.13 1.11
C PRO A 22 -7.96 -13.92 0.48
N PHE A 23 -7.07 -14.16 -0.49
CA PHE A 23 -6.35 -13.11 -1.21
C PHE A 23 -6.87 -12.83 -2.62
N GLY A 24 -7.79 -13.64 -3.15
CA GLY A 24 -8.29 -13.45 -4.52
C GLY A 24 -9.11 -14.59 -5.09
N VAL A 25 -9.69 -14.30 -6.26
CA VAL A 25 -10.58 -15.19 -7.01
C VAL A 25 -9.86 -15.71 -8.24
N PHE A 26 -9.97 -17.02 -8.49
CA PHE A 26 -9.37 -17.68 -9.64
C PHE A 26 -10.43 -17.94 -10.71
N VAL A 27 -10.17 -17.45 -11.90
CA VAL A 27 -11.07 -17.48 -13.05
C VAL A 27 -10.43 -18.26 -14.19
N GLU A 28 -11.09 -19.31 -14.65
CA GLU A 28 -10.71 -20.05 -15.84
C GLU A 28 -11.17 -19.29 -17.08
N LEU A 29 -10.21 -19.01 -17.97
CA LEU A 29 -10.46 -18.28 -19.20
C LEU A 29 -10.76 -19.27 -20.34
N PRO A 30 -11.70 -18.96 -21.25
CA PRO A 30 -12.04 -19.83 -22.36
C PRO A 30 -10.82 -20.15 -23.23
N GLY A 31 -10.58 -21.44 -23.48
CA GLY A 31 -9.49 -21.89 -24.34
C GLY A 31 -8.09 -21.76 -23.74
N ARG A 32 -7.95 -21.40 -22.45
CA ARG A 32 -6.64 -21.23 -21.80
C ARG A 32 -6.41 -22.26 -20.71
N ARG A 33 -5.17 -22.73 -20.59
CA ARG A 33 -4.78 -23.69 -19.52
C ARG A 33 -4.56 -23.00 -18.18
N LYS A 34 -4.15 -21.73 -18.17
CA LYS A 34 -3.86 -20.98 -16.95
C LYS A 34 -5.07 -20.17 -16.51
N GLN A 35 -5.30 -20.17 -15.20
CA GLN A 35 -6.34 -19.37 -14.56
C GLN A 35 -5.83 -17.94 -14.36
N ALA A 36 -6.71 -16.97 -14.58
CA ALA A 36 -6.54 -15.60 -14.14
C ALA A 36 -6.81 -15.49 -12.64
N MET A 37 -5.99 -14.71 -11.94
CA MET A 37 -6.20 -14.39 -10.54
C MET A 37 -6.64 -12.93 -10.44
N ILE A 38 -7.83 -12.72 -9.91
CA ILE A 38 -8.34 -11.41 -9.50
C ILE A 38 -7.94 -11.21 -8.05
N HIS A 39 -7.11 -10.20 -7.78
CA HIS A 39 -6.80 -9.83 -6.41
C HIS A 39 -8.04 -9.26 -5.71
N HIS A 40 -8.18 -9.43 -4.39
CA HIS A 40 -9.36 -8.95 -3.66
C HIS A 40 -9.68 -7.46 -3.90
N SER A 41 -8.65 -6.64 -4.09
CA SER A 41 -8.77 -5.20 -4.39
C SER A 41 -9.22 -4.86 -5.82
N GLN A 42 -9.39 -5.87 -6.68
CA GLN A 42 -9.78 -5.76 -8.09
C GLN A 42 -11.14 -6.43 -8.38
N ILE A 43 -11.85 -6.87 -7.33
CA ILE A 43 -13.17 -7.51 -7.45
C ILE A 43 -14.25 -6.45 -7.58
N ASP A 44 -14.26 -5.48 -6.67
CA ASP A 44 -15.22 -4.39 -6.60
C ASP A 44 -14.60 -3.21 -5.81
N GLU A 45 -15.07 -1.99 -6.03
CA GLU A 45 -14.58 -0.80 -5.30
C GLU A 45 -15.04 -0.78 -3.84
N GLY A 46 -16.21 -1.37 -3.53
CA GLY A 46 -16.75 -1.42 -2.17
C GLY A 46 -16.12 -2.49 -1.28
N VAL A 47 -15.24 -3.34 -1.83
CA VAL A 47 -14.61 -4.44 -1.09
C VAL A 47 -13.31 -3.96 -0.46
N HIS A 48 -13.42 -3.55 0.81
CA HIS A 48 -12.28 -3.23 1.67
C HIS A 48 -12.20 -4.24 2.80
N PHE A 49 -11.08 -4.99 2.85
CA PHE A 49 -10.77 -5.87 3.97
C PHE A 49 -9.74 -5.19 4.86
N GLY A 50 -10.06 -5.06 6.14
CA GLY A 50 -9.16 -4.66 7.20
C GLY A 50 -8.18 -5.78 7.57
N ARG A 51 -7.19 -5.42 8.40
CA ARG A 51 -6.16 -6.36 8.88
C ARG A 51 -6.72 -7.38 9.89
N ASP A 52 -7.83 -7.04 10.53
CA ASP A 52 -8.55 -7.86 11.52
C ASP A 52 -9.61 -8.78 10.91
N ASP A 53 -9.88 -8.69 9.60
CA ASP A 53 -10.77 -9.62 8.92
C ASP A 53 -10.10 -10.99 8.80
N ASP A 54 -10.76 -12.00 9.36
CA ASP A 54 -10.34 -13.38 9.22
C ASP A 54 -10.49 -13.89 7.77
N ASP A 55 -9.74 -14.93 7.45
CA ASP A 55 -9.68 -15.49 6.10
C ASP A 55 -11.05 -16.01 5.61
N GLU A 56 -11.92 -16.47 6.52
CA GLU A 56 -13.25 -16.98 6.19
C GLU A 56 -14.19 -15.84 5.79
N SER A 57 -14.16 -14.73 6.52
CA SER A 57 -14.89 -13.50 6.22
C SER A 57 -14.51 -12.93 4.85
N LYS A 58 -13.21 -12.92 4.52
CA LYS A 58 -12.72 -12.50 3.20
C LYS A 58 -13.26 -13.40 2.08
N VAL A 59 -13.19 -14.72 2.27
CA VAL A 59 -13.69 -15.69 1.29
C VAL A 59 -15.20 -15.51 1.07
N LYS A 60 -15.99 -15.37 2.13
CA LYS A 60 -17.45 -15.15 2.01
C LYS A 60 -17.79 -13.89 1.24
N ALA A 61 -17.12 -12.78 1.54
CA ALA A 61 -17.33 -11.53 0.82
C ALA A 61 -16.95 -11.67 -0.66
N MET A 62 -15.83 -12.34 -0.98
CA MET A 62 -15.47 -12.57 -2.38
C MET A 62 -16.40 -13.54 -3.10
N GLU A 63 -16.88 -14.57 -2.41
CA GLU A 63 -17.85 -15.51 -2.96
C GLU A 63 -19.21 -14.87 -3.21
N PHE A 64 -19.56 -13.81 -2.46
CA PHE A 64 -20.75 -13.01 -2.72
C PHE A 64 -20.68 -12.28 -4.08
N PHE A 65 -19.53 -11.72 -4.45
CA PHE A 65 -19.35 -11.02 -5.74
C PHE A 65 -18.96 -11.95 -6.90
N CYS A 66 -18.28 -13.04 -6.57
CA CYS A 66 -17.78 -14.04 -7.52
C CYS A 66 -18.15 -15.44 -7.04
N PRO A 67 -19.43 -15.85 -7.11
CA PRO A 67 -19.84 -17.19 -6.75
C PRO A 67 -19.09 -18.25 -7.54
N ARG A 68 -18.73 -19.35 -6.87
CA ARG A 68 -18.00 -20.44 -7.52
C ARG A 68 -18.82 -21.02 -8.66
N GLY A 69 -18.21 -21.08 -9.83
CA GLY A 69 -18.82 -21.61 -11.05
C GLY A 69 -19.53 -20.57 -11.91
N GLU A 70 -19.65 -19.33 -11.44
CA GLU A 70 -20.27 -18.22 -12.19
C GLU A 70 -19.37 -17.69 -13.30
N GLN A 71 -19.97 -17.10 -14.33
CA GLN A 71 -19.26 -16.41 -15.40
C GLN A 71 -19.12 -14.92 -15.09
N VAL A 72 -17.88 -14.45 -15.03
CA VAL A 72 -17.53 -13.05 -14.76
C VAL A 72 -16.69 -12.50 -15.91
N TRP A 73 -16.82 -11.19 -16.17
CA TRP A 73 -15.96 -10.50 -17.11
C TRP A 73 -14.68 -10.04 -16.41
N VAL A 74 -13.54 -10.27 -17.06
CA VAL A 74 -12.24 -9.92 -16.50
C VAL A 74 -11.34 -9.32 -17.57
N LYS A 75 -10.62 -8.27 -17.20
CA LYS A 75 -9.54 -7.67 -18.01
C LYS A 75 -8.20 -8.16 -17.52
N ILE A 76 -7.33 -8.59 -18.43
CA ILE A 76 -5.97 -9.00 -18.11
C ILE A 76 -5.13 -7.74 -17.87
N LEU A 77 -4.58 -7.61 -16.68
CA LEU A 77 -3.76 -6.44 -16.30
C LEU A 77 -2.27 -6.70 -16.51
N GLU A 78 -1.81 -7.89 -16.15
CA GLU A 78 -0.39 -8.24 -16.22
C GLU A 78 -0.26 -9.73 -16.52
N VAL A 79 0.73 -10.06 -17.36
CA VAL A 79 1.21 -11.42 -17.56
C VAL A 79 2.64 -11.48 -17.05
N ARG A 80 2.87 -12.23 -15.98
CA ARG A 80 4.21 -12.41 -15.41
C ARG A 80 4.73 -13.80 -15.73
N GLN A 81 5.84 -13.88 -16.44
CA GLN A 81 6.50 -15.16 -16.70
C GLN A 81 7.29 -15.60 -15.45
N GLU A 82 7.00 -16.80 -14.95
CA GLU A 82 7.67 -17.37 -13.75
C GLU A 82 8.66 -18.48 -14.11
N GLY A 83 8.80 -18.82 -15.39
CA GLY A 83 9.76 -19.81 -15.88
C GLY A 83 9.42 -20.30 -17.29
N PRO A 84 10.17 -21.28 -17.82
CA PRO A 84 9.92 -21.84 -19.14
C PRO A 84 8.51 -22.45 -19.22
N GLY A 85 7.61 -21.84 -19.99
CA GLY A 85 6.23 -22.30 -20.14
C GLY A 85 5.31 -22.06 -18.94
N ASN A 86 5.74 -21.30 -17.92
CA ASN A 86 4.90 -20.95 -16.78
C ASN A 86 4.73 -19.44 -16.64
N PHE A 87 3.49 -19.00 -16.44
CA PHE A 87 3.14 -17.61 -16.26
C PHE A 87 1.95 -17.47 -15.31
N LYS A 88 1.89 -16.33 -14.65
CA LYS A 88 0.76 -15.87 -13.84
C LYS A 88 0.00 -14.78 -14.59
N LEU A 89 -1.32 -14.85 -14.49
CA LEU A 89 -2.25 -13.90 -15.07
C LEU A 89 -2.89 -13.10 -13.94
N ALA A 90 -2.59 -11.80 -13.88
CA ALA A 90 -3.31 -10.87 -13.03
C ALA A 90 -4.49 -10.30 -13.82
N ALA A 91 -5.68 -10.32 -13.23
CA ALA A 91 -6.87 -9.79 -13.87
C ALA A 91 -7.69 -8.89 -12.94
N SER A 92 -8.56 -8.08 -13.53
CA SER A 92 -9.47 -7.21 -12.81
C SER A 92 -10.89 -7.40 -13.30
N ARG A 93 -11.81 -7.56 -12.34
CA ARG A 93 -13.25 -7.60 -12.60
C ARG A 93 -13.80 -6.19 -12.69
N ARG A 94 -13.37 -5.29 -11.79
CA ARG A 94 -13.83 -3.89 -11.73
C ARG A 94 -13.49 -3.06 -12.98
N ALA A 95 -12.46 -3.45 -13.72
CA ALA A 95 -12.07 -2.79 -14.96
C ALA A 95 -13.04 -3.10 -16.13
N VAL A 96 -14.04 -3.97 -15.93
CA VAL A 96 -14.97 -4.38 -16.99
C VAL A 96 -16.40 -4.37 -16.47
N ASP A 97 -17.29 -3.83 -17.28
CA ASP A 97 -18.72 -3.89 -17.03
C ASP A 97 -19.21 -5.34 -17.12
N GLN A 98 -19.90 -5.81 -16.08
CA GLN A 98 -20.22 -7.24 -15.92
C GLN A 98 -21.45 -7.69 -16.68
N ASP A 99 -22.24 -6.73 -17.18
CA ASP A 99 -23.42 -7.01 -18.00
C ASP A 99 -23.05 -7.03 -19.49
N SER A 100 -22.33 -6.02 -19.94
CA SER A 100 -22.00 -5.78 -21.35
C SER A 100 -20.61 -6.29 -21.76
N GLY A 101 -19.68 -6.45 -20.82
CA GLY A 101 -18.28 -6.73 -21.12
C GLY A 101 -17.50 -5.51 -21.63
N ALA A 102 -18.06 -4.30 -21.52
CA ALA A 102 -17.39 -3.06 -21.93
C ALA A 102 -16.18 -2.76 -21.04
N ASP A 103 -15.10 -2.28 -21.64
CA ASP A 103 -13.91 -1.84 -20.93
C ASP A 103 -14.19 -0.53 -20.19
N LEU A 104 -14.16 -0.57 -18.86
CA LEU A 104 -14.33 0.59 -17.99
C LEU A 104 -13.00 1.29 -17.68
N ASP A 105 -11.87 0.67 -18.03
CA ASP A 105 -10.52 1.18 -17.80
C ASP A 105 -9.65 1.11 -19.07
N PRO A 106 -10.06 1.71 -20.19
CA PRO A 106 -9.37 1.56 -21.48
C PRO A 106 -7.90 1.98 -21.44
N ASP A 107 -7.57 2.97 -20.61
CA ASP A 107 -6.20 3.50 -20.44
C ASP A 107 -5.38 2.74 -19.37
N ASN A 108 -5.93 1.67 -18.78
CA ASN A 108 -5.31 0.91 -17.67
C ASN A 108 -4.92 1.80 -16.47
N LEU A 109 -5.60 2.93 -16.27
CA LEU A 109 -5.33 3.86 -15.18
C LEU A 109 -5.77 3.28 -13.83
N LEU A 110 -6.84 2.49 -13.77
CA LEU A 110 -7.25 1.78 -12.55
C LEU A 110 -6.31 0.61 -12.21
N ALA A 111 -5.63 0.05 -13.21
CA ALA A 111 -4.56 -0.93 -13.03
C ALA A 111 -3.28 -0.28 -12.47
N GLN A 112 -2.94 0.93 -12.94
CA GLN A 112 -1.76 1.69 -12.53
C GLN A 112 -1.98 2.52 -11.24
N ALA A 113 -3.20 2.92 -10.91
CA ALA A 113 -3.52 3.68 -9.68
C ALA A 113 -3.28 2.88 -8.38
N ARG A 114 -2.94 1.58 -8.48
CA ARG A 114 -2.39 0.78 -7.38
C ARG A 114 -1.06 0.09 -7.72
N GLY A 115 -0.45 0.48 -8.83
CA GLY A 115 0.84 0.00 -9.31
C GLY A 115 1.58 1.15 -10.00
N GLY A 116 2.29 1.96 -9.22
CA GLY A 116 3.23 2.93 -9.77
C GLY A 116 4.28 2.26 -10.67
N PRO A 117 4.85 2.99 -11.63
CA PRO A 117 5.72 2.43 -12.65
C PRO A 117 7.07 2.02 -12.05
N GLY A 118 7.40 0.72 -12.11
CA GLY A 118 8.73 0.22 -11.73
C GLY A 118 8.76 -1.30 -11.59
N GLY A 119 9.40 -1.99 -12.52
CA GLY A 119 9.37 -3.45 -12.67
C GLY A 119 10.35 -4.24 -11.79
N GLY A 120 10.04 -5.53 -11.62
CA GLY A 120 11.04 -6.60 -11.50
C GLY A 120 11.02 -7.47 -10.23
N GLY A 121 10.52 -8.71 -10.36
CA GLY A 121 10.85 -9.90 -9.52
C GLY A 121 10.35 -9.86 -8.06
N GLY A 122 9.50 -10.74 -7.55
CA GLY A 122 9.41 -12.19 -7.68
C GLY A 122 9.10 -12.75 -6.28
N GLY A 123 8.03 -13.56 -6.14
CA GLY A 123 7.86 -14.46 -4.99
C GLY A 123 6.95 -14.02 -3.82
N GLY A 124 5.68 -14.42 -3.90
CA GLY A 124 4.98 -15.07 -2.77
C GLY A 124 4.49 -14.21 -1.61
N GLY A 125 3.18 -13.91 -1.62
CA GLY A 125 2.43 -13.29 -0.54
C GLY A 125 2.34 -11.78 -0.74
N GLY A 126 1.13 -11.21 -0.75
CA GLY A 126 0.96 -9.75 -0.79
C GLY A 126 1.79 -9.15 0.34
N ARG A 127 2.86 -8.42 -0.02
CA ARG A 127 3.90 -8.03 0.93
C ARG A 127 4.39 -6.66 0.53
N ASP A 128 3.89 -5.66 1.23
CA ASP A 128 4.68 -4.59 1.82
C ASP A 128 6.19 -4.69 1.45
N SER A 129 6.68 -3.77 0.63
CA SER A 129 8.05 -3.70 0.13
C SER A 129 9.06 -3.66 1.28
N ASP A 130 10.14 -4.43 1.17
CA ASP A 130 11.29 -4.38 2.07
C ASP A 130 12.20 -3.17 1.77
N GLU A 131 12.08 -2.61 0.57
CA GLU A 131 12.74 -1.38 0.17
C GLU A 131 12.06 -0.17 0.85
N PRO A 132 12.82 0.74 1.48
CA PRO A 132 12.21 1.90 2.11
C PRO A 132 11.56 2.83 1.07
N PRO A 133 10.55 3.63 1.49
CA PRO A 133 9.94 4.63 0.64
C PRO A 133 10.96 5.68 0.20
N GLU A 134 10.65 6.43 -0.86
CA GLU A 134 11.52 7.50 -1.35
C GLU A 134 11.53 8.70 -0.39
N LEU A 135 12.63 9.44 -0.33
CA LEU A 135 12.69 10.66 0.47
C LEU A 135 11.72 11.70 -0.14
N HIS A 136 10.95 12.37 0.71
CA HIS A 136 9.90 13.34 0.34
C HIS A 136 8.64 12.75 -0.29
N SER A 137 8.51 11.42 -0.39
CA SER A 137 7.27 10.80 -0.85
C SER A 137 6.16 10.93 0.20
N ILE A 138 4.91 10.96 -0.27
CA ILE A 138 3.72 11.03 0.58
C ILE A 138 2.98 9.69 0.50
N HIS A 139 2.63 9.16 1.66
CA HIS A 139 1.96 7.87 1.78
C HIS A 139 0.77 7.96 2.74
N ARG A 140 -0.26 7.16 2.44
CA ARG A 140 -1.24 6.78 3.45
C ARG A 140 -0.58 5.82 4.43
N ALA A 141 -0.91 5.99 5.70
CA ALA A 141 -0.41 5.15 6.76
C ALA A 141 -1.46 4.99 7.85
N ALA A 142 -1.33 3.94 8.66
CA ALA A 142 -2.13 3.74 9.85
C ALA A 142 -1.26 3.83 11.11
N VAL A 143 -1.75 4.50 12.15
CA VAL A 143 -1.04 4.55 13.43
C VAL A 143 -0.95 3.13 14.02
N GLN A 144 0.27 2.65 14.22
CA GLN A 144 0.52 1.30 14.74
C GLN A 144 0.76 1.29 16.25
N SER A 145 1.48 2.30 16.77
CA SER A 145 1.70 2.44 18.21
C SER A 145 2.18 3.85 18.57
N VAL A 146 1.79 4.33 19.75
CA VAL A 146 2.26 5.58 20.33
C VAL A 146 3.40 5.30 21.32
N ARG A 147 4.44 6.14 21.29
CA ARG A 147 5.61 6.10 22.17
C ARG A 147 5.92 7.52 22.68
N PRO A 148 6.66 7.67 23.80
CA PRO A 148 6.94 8.99 24.37
C PRO A 148 7.68 9.96 23.45
N PHE A 149 8.44 9.43 22.48
CA PHE A 149 9.20 10.22 21.52
C PHE A 149 8.48 10.41 20.17
N GLY A 150 7.32 9.79 19.96
CA GLY A 150 6.59 9.88 18.69
C GLY A 150 5.66 8.70 18.41
N VAL A 151 5.15 8.67 17.18
CA VAL A 151 4.17 7.70 16.71
C VAL A 151 4.78 6.83 15.63
N PHE A 152 4.65 5.51 15.77
CA PHE A 152 4.99 4.57 14.71
C PHE A 152 3.78 4.39 13.79
N VAL A 153 3.98 4.64 12.50
CA VAL A 153 2.97 4.52 11.47
C VAL A 153 3.34 3.39 10.51
N LYS A 154 2.35 2.58 10.14
CA LYS A 154 2.50 1.59 9.08
C LYS A 154 2.16 2.26 7.75
N LEU A 155 3.17 2.47 6.90
CA LEU A 155 2.96 2.99 5.56
C LEU A 155 2.37 1.89 4.68
N ASP A 156 1.40 2.26 3.85
CA ASP A 156 0.80 1.33 2.90
C ASP A 156 1.82 0.91 1.85
N GLY A 157 2.01 -0.41 1.70
CA GLY A 157 2.95 -0.97 0.73
C GLY A 157 4.39 -1.04 1.21
N TYR A 158 4.69 -0.80 2.50
CA TYR A 158 6.04 -0.93 3.07
C TYR A 158 6.06 -1.78 4.33
N ARG A 159 7.10 -2.63 4.47
CA ARG A 159 7.21 -3.56 5.60
C ARG A 159 7.66 -2.83 6.86
N LYS A 160 8.51 -1.82 6.69
CA LYS A 160 9.11 -1.07 7.77
C LYS A 160 8.18 0.06 8.21
N TYR A 161 8.07 0.24 9.52
CA TYR A 161 7.30 1.33 10.11
C TYR A 161 8.05 2.66 9.94
N GLY A 162 7.29 3.72 9.67
CA GLY A 162 7.77 5.09 9.78
C GLY A 162 7.64 5.58 11.22
N LEU A 163 8.57 6.43 11.65
CA LEU A 163 8.50 7.11 12.93
C LEU A 163 8.17 8.59 12.68
N VAL A 164 7.03 9.03 13.19
CA VAL A 164 6.68 10.45 13.28
C VAL A 164 7.09 10.95 14.65
N HIS A 165 8.15 11.75 14.73
CA HIS A 165 8.56 12.37 15.98
C HIS A 165 7.47 13.36 16.47
N PHE A 166 7.29 13.54 17.78
CA PHE A 166 6.21 14.40 18.31
C PHE A 166 6.18 15.82 17.71
N SER A 167 7.35 16.41 17.44
CA SER A 167 7.48 17.73 16.80
C SER A 167 7.05 17.77 15.32
N GLN A 168 6.81 16.61 14.72
CA GLN A 168 6.32 16.42 13.36
C GLN A 168 4.85 15.99 13.30
N ILE A 169 4.20 15.83 14.46
CA ILE A 169 2.76 15.55 14.58
C ILE A 169 1.97 16.86 14.49
N SER A 170 2.33 17.83 15.35
CA SER A 170 1.67 19.13 15.42
C SER A 170 2.64 20.18 15.96
N ASP A 171 2.48 21.44 15.54
CA ASP A 171 3.26 22.56 16.09
C ASP A 171 2.87 22.92 17.53
N HIS A 172 1.70 22.46 17.99
CA HIS A 172 1.20 22.69 19.35
C HIS A 172 1.73 21.68 20.38
N LEU A 173 2.37 20.60 19.93
CA LEU A 173 2.97 19.60 20.82
C LEU A 173 4.43 19.95 21.11
N SER A 174 4.69 20.50 22.29
CA SER A 174 6.06 20.72 22.78
C SER A 174 6.27 20.01 24.10
N PHE A 175 7.08 18.95 24.07
CA PHE A 175 7.50 18.23 25.28
C PHE A 175 8.92 18.62 25.68
N SER A 176 9.13 18.88 26.96
CA SER A 176 10.44 19.00 27.57
C SER A 176 11.04 17.62 27.86
N ARG A 177 12.36 17.58 28.05
CA ARG A 177 13.05 16.32 28.39
C ARG A 177 12.61 15.75 29.74
N ASP A 178 12.24 16.63 30.66
CA ASP A 178 11.87 16.30 32.04
C ASP A 178 10.41 15.82 32.19
N ASP A 179 9.59 15.92 31.13
CA ASP A 179 8.20 15.49 31.19
C ASP A 179 8.10 13.95 31.31
N PRO A 180 7.20 13.42 32.16
CA PRO A 180 7.01 11.98 32.30
C PRO A 180 6.56 11.36 30.98
N ASP A 181 7.07 10.17 30.69
CA ASP A 181 6.76 9.43 29.46
C ASP A 181 5.25 9.15 29.32
N GLU A 182 4.54 8.93 30.43
CA GLU A 182 3.08 8.72 30.45
C GLU A 182 2.30 9.95 29.96
N VAL A 183 2.75 11.16 30.33
CA VAL A 183 2.11 12.42 29.91
C VAL A 183 2.29 12.61 28.40
N LYS A 184 3.49 12.36 27.90
CA LYS A 184 3.80 12.45 26.46
C LYS A 184 2.93 11.50 25.64
N VAL A 185 2.80 10.24 26.09
CA VAL A 185 1.97 9.24 25.40
C VAL A 185 0.50 9.62 25.44
N THR A 186 0.02 10.16 26.56
CA THR A 186 -1.39 10.57 26.71
C THR A 186 -1.72 11.73 25.77
N GLU A 187 -0.94 12.82 25.78
CA GLU A 187 -1.18 13.98 24.91
C GLU A 187 -1.07 13.63 23.41
N ILE A 188 -0.13 12.76 23.03
CA ILE A 188 -0.05 12.27 21.65
C ILE A 188 -1.28 11.41 21.31
N GLY A 189 -1.72 10.57 22.25
CA GLY A 189 -2.88 9.70 22.11
C GLY A 189 -4.21 10.46 21.98
N GLU A 190 -4.31 11.65 22.55
CA GLU A 190 -5.48 12.54 22.38
C GLU A 190 -5.61 13.07 20.95
N ILE A 191 -4.50 13.17 20.21
CA ILE A 191 -4.48 13.66 18.82
C ILE A 191 -4.53 12.50 17.82
N LEU A 192 -3.85 11.38 18.12
CA LEU A 192 -3.72 10.23 17.23
C LEU A 192 -3.92 8.92 18.00
N SER A 193 -4.98 8.20 17.64
CA SER A 193 -5.28 6.88 18.19
C SER A 193 -4.68 5.75 17.34
N VAL A 194 -4.42 4.61 17.96
CA VAL A 194 -3.95 3.42 17.25
C VAL A 194 -5.04 2.95 16.27
N GLY A 195 -4.65 2.74 15.02
CA GLY A 195 -5.54 2.40 13.91
C GLY A 195 -5.94 3.60 13.05
N ASP A 196 -5.70 4.83 13.49
CA ASP A 196 -6.14 6.01 12.75
C ASP A 196 -5.45 6.11 11.38
N PRO A 197 -6.21 6.34 10.30
CA PRO A 197 -5.65 6.59 8.98
C PRO A 197 -5.10 8.02 8.91
N VAL A 198 -3.83 8.14 8.52
CA VAL A 198 -3.10 9.41 8.42
C VAL A 198 -2.34 9.49 7.10
N TRP A 199 -2.08 10.71 6.66
CA TRP A 199 -1.14 10.98 5.58
C TRP A 199 0.20 11.41 6.16
N VAL A 200 1.28 10.82 5.65
CA VAL A 200 2.64 11.12 6.10
C VAL A 200 3.55 11.41 4.92
N LYS A 201 4.44 12.38 5.10
CA LYS A 201 5.56 12.63 4.21
C LYS A 201 6.82 12.04 4.80
N VAL A 202 7.59 11.33 4.00
CA VAL A 202 8.92 10.85 4.37
C VAL A 202 9.88 12.03 4.37
N VAL A 203 10.41 12.39 5.53
CA VAL A 203 11.29 13.57 5.70
C VAL A 203 12.73 13.18 6.01
N ASP A 204 12.97 11.92 6.40
CA ASP A 204 14.29 11.40 6.65
C ASP A 204 14.36 9.90 6.32
N LEU A 205 15.49 9.48 5.77
CA LEU A 205 15.81 8.09 5.46
C LEU A 205 17.26 7.85 5.82
N SER A 206 17.48 7.06 6.88
CA SER A 206 18.82 6.61 7.25
C SER A 206 18.91 5.10 7.22
N PHE A 207 20.06 4.57 6.86
CA PHE A 207 20.33 3.14 6.79
C PHE A 207 21.34 2.81 7.88
N ASP A 208 20.98 1.92 8.80
CA ASP A 208 21.89 1.38 9.79
C ASP A 208 22.03 -0.14 9.66
N ASP A 209 22.87 -0.76 10.50
CA ASP A 209 23.10 -2.21 10.50
C ASP A 209 21.82 -3.05 10.77
N ARG A 210 20.73 -2.42 11.26
CA ARG A 210 19.44 -3.04 11.56
C ARG A 210 18.39 -2.79 10.47
N GLY A 211 18.73 -2.01 9.44
CA GLY A 211 17.91 -1.71 8.26
C GLY A 211 17.53 -0.23 8.14
N PRO A 212 16.60 0.12 7.24
CA PRO A 212 16.22 1.51 7.02
C PRO A 212 15.37 2.05 8.17
N LYS A 213 15.73 3.24 8.65
CA LYS A 213 14.93 4.09 9.54
C LYS A 213 14.25 5.16 8.71
N ILE A 214 12.93 5.19 8.82
CA ILE A 214 12.07 6.07 8.04
C ILE A 214 11.52 7.13 9.00
N GLY A 215 11.95 8.37 8.84
CA GLY A 215 11.42 9.53 9.54
C GLY A 215 10.26 10.12 8.75
N CYS A 216 9.12 10.30 9.40
CA CYS A 216 7.89 10.80 8.78
C CYS A 216 7.40 12.11 9.43
N SER A 217 6.63 12.88 8.68
CA SER A 217 5.94 14.07 9.16
C SER A 217 4.47 14.06 8.75
N ILE A 218 3.58 14.30 9.71
CA ILE A 218 2.14 14.42 9.50
C ILE A 218 1.80 15.87 9.14
N LYS A 219 2.40 16.84 9.82
CA LYS A 219 2.08 18.27 9.64
C LYS A 219 2.51 18.87 8.30
N HIS A 220 3.40 18.19 7.56
CA HIS A 220 3.81 18.61 6.22
C HIS A 220 2.88 18.07 5.12
N VAL A 221 1.81 17.36 5.49
CA VAL A 221 0.82 16.83 4.54
C VAL A 221 -0.58 17.19 4.98
N SER A 222 -1.40 17.61 4.02
CA SER A 222 -2.82 17.80 4.22
C SER A 222 -3.51 16.46 4.46
N GLN A 223 -4.17 16.31 5.60
CA GLN A 223 -4.80 15.06 6.00
C GLN A 223 -6.10 14.76 5.25
N SER A 224 -6.69 15.75 4.56
CA SER A 224 -7.92 15.55 3.78
C SER A 224 -7.68 14.89 2.42
N ASP A 225 -6.59 15.23 1.75
CA ASP A 225 -6.36 14.90 0.33
C ASP A 225 -4.93 14.41 0.03
N GLY A 226 -4.02 14.46 1.00
CA GLY A 226 -2.62 14.05 0.81
C GLY A 226 -1.75 15.10 0.11
N THR A 227 -2.22 16.34 -0.03
CA THR A 227 -1.45 17.42 -0.67
C THR A 227 -0.22 17.79 0.17
N ASP A 228 0.93 17.95 -0.47
CA ASP A 228 2.18 18.38 0.17
C ASP A 228 2.10 19.85 0.62
N LEU A 229 2.23 20.09 1.93
CA LEU A 229 2.21 21.43 2.53
C LEU A 229 3.64 22.00 2.76
N ASP A 230 4.68 21.24 2.43
CA ASP A 230 6.07 21.69 2.40
C ASP A 230 6.80 21.15 1.14
N PRO A 231 6.35 21.51 -0.08
CA PRO A 231 6.96 21.03 -1.31
C PRO A 231 8.42 21.47 -1.50
N ALA A 232 8.85 22.54 -0.80
CA ALA A 232 10.22 23.01 -0.81
C ALA A 232 11.14 22.28 0.21
N ASN A 233 10.59 21.42 1.07
CA ASN A 233 11.29 20.66 2.11
C ASN A 233 12.11 21.55 3.06
N THR A 234 11.64 22.77 3.32
CA THR A 234 12.40 23.78 4.08
C THR A 234 12.11 23.76 5.57
N LYS A 235 11.01 23.11 5.98
CA LYS A 235 10.53 23.13 7.37
C LYS A 235 11.09 22.00 8.20
N TYR A 236 11.55 20.91 7.58
CA TYR A 236 12.21 19.83 8.28
C TYR A 236 13.69 20.15 8.51
N ARG A 237 14.12 20.17 9.77
CA ARG A 237 15.53 20.20 10.15
C ARG A 237 15.89 18.88 10.83
N PRO A 238 16.74 18.03 10.23
CA PRO A 238 17.14 16.78 10.86
C PRO A 238 17.87 17.10 12.16
N ARG A 239 17.37 16.56 13.27
CA ARG A 239 17.98 16.73 14.60
C ARG A 239 19.06 15.66 14.75
N GLY A 240 20.15 15.78 13.98
CA GLY A 240 21.11 14.68 13.81
C GLY A 240 22.47 15.00 13.22
N GLU A 241 22.74 16.21 12.72
CA GLU A 241 24.14 16.66 12.57
C GLU A 241 24.63 17.22 13.91
N GLY A 242 25.25 16.35 14.69
CA GLY A 242 26.08 16.76 15.81
C GLY A 242 27.33 17.49 15.30
N GLY A 243 27.29 18.83 15.32
CA GLY A 243 28.39 19.65 15.82
C GLY A 243 29.69 19.74 15.00
N GLY A 244 29.66 20.51 13.91
CA GLY A 244 30.82 21.25 13.40
C GLY A 244 30.59 22.75 13.54
N GLY A 245 30.58 23.27 14.77
CA GLY A 245 30.53 24.72 14.98
C GLY A 245 31.77 25.40 14.37
N PRO A 246 31.67 26.63 13.85
CA PRO A 246 32.84 27.36 13.37
C PRO A 246 33.82 27.55 14.53
N GLN A 247 35.03 27.02 14.34
CA GLN A 247 36.18 27.23 15.21
C GLN A 247 36.52 28.74 15.19
N TRP A 248 36.18 29.43 16.27
CA TRP A 248 36.74 30.76 16.53
C TRP A 248 38.22 30.56 16.86
N CYS A 249 39.10 30.97 15.93
CA CYS A 249 40.51 31.17 16.23
C CYS A 249 40.67 32.43 17.06
N ALA A 250 41.25 32.28 18.25
CA ALA A 250 41.97 33.32 18.97
C ALA A 250 43.28 32.71 19.48
#